data_AF-A0A182XP40-F1
#
_entry.id   AF-A0A182XP40-F1
#
_cell.length_a   1.000
_cell.length_b   1.000
_cell.length_c   1.000
_cell.angle_alpha   90.00
_cell.angle_beta   90.00
_cell.angle_gamma   90.00
#
_symmetry.space_group_name_H-M   'P 1'
#
loop_
_entity.id
_entity.type
_entity.pdbx_description
1 polymer ?
#
loop_
_entity_poly.entity_id
_entity_poly.type
_entity_poly.pdbx_seq_one_letter_code
_entity_poly.pdbx_strand_id
1 'polypeptide(L)' 'MGKLLSLLARDESTCCTPKTYDVFLDFENAAPTDLEREVYEEVDHVLRQSEIVLDEIQCYKE' A
#
# COMPACT_ATOMS: atom_id res chain seq x y z
N MET A 1 -2.36 9.54 7.82
CA MET A 1 -2.48 9.61 6.34
C MET A 1 -2.43 11.02 5.74
N GLY A 2 -2.88 12.11 6.41
CA GLY A 2 -2.92 13.45 5.77
C GLY A 2 -1.58 14.18 5.57
N LYS A 3 -0.57 13.92 6.42
CA LYS A 3 0.72 14.64 6.38
C LYS A 3 1.59 14.31 5.17
N LEU A 4 1.58 13.06 4.70
CA LEU A 4 2.39 12.63 3.55
C LEU A 4 1.84 13.22 2.24
N LEU A 5 0.52 13.14 2.06
CA LEU A 5 -0.15 13.76 0.91
C LEU A 5 0.05 15.29 0.92
N SER A 6 0.03 15.95 2.08
CA SER A 6 0.34 17.38 2.17
C SER A 6 1.82 17.73 1.91
N LEU A 7 2.73 16.77 2.11
CA LEU A 7 4.15 16.91 1.78
C LEU A 7 4.38 16.77 0.27
N LEU A 8 3.71 15.80 -0.37
CA LEU A 8 3.75 15.60 -1.82
C LEU A 8 3.02 16.72 -2.59
N ALA A 9 1.97 17.30 -2.01
CA ALA A 9 1.17 18.36 -2.61
C ALA A 9 1.68 19.78 -2.31
N ARG A 10 2.82 19.94 -1.62
CA ARG A 10 3.39 21.25 -1.34
C ARG A 10 4.00 21.79 -2.64
N ASP A 11 3.31 22.75 -3.24
CA ASP A 11 3.74 23.45 -4.44
C ASP A 11 5.16 24.03 -4.25
N GLU A 12 5.98 23.95 -5.30
CA GLU A 12 7.39 24.38 -5.42
C GLU A 12 7.58 25.91 -5.28
N SER A 13 6.75 26.61 -4.50
CA SER A 13 6.69 28.07 -4.41
C SER A 13 7.23 28.62 -3.08
N THR A 14 8.24 27.98 -2.48
CA THR A 14 8.99 28.57 -1.36
C THR A 14 10.34 29.05 -1.89
N CYS A 15 10.42 30.36 -2.16
CA CYS A 15 11.65 31.07 -2.51
C CYS A 15 12.78 30.69 -1.53
N CYS A 16 13.95 30.34 -2.08
CA CYS A 16 15.17 29.86 -1.44
C CYS A 16 15.26 28.32 -1.27
N THR A 17 15.94 27.70 -2.24
CA THR A 17 16.35 26.28 -2.36
C THR A 17 15.23 25.24 -2.29
N PRO A 18 14.83 24.60 -3.42
CA PRO A 18 13.90 23.48 -3.38
C PRO A 18 14.57 22.33 -2.61
N LYS A 19 14.00 21.96 -1.47
CA LYS A 19 14.35 20.73 -0.78
C LYS A 19 13.64 19.61 -1.52
N THR A 20 14.32 18.97 -2.46
CA THR A 20 13.84 17.75 -3.10
C THR A 20 13.76 16.66 -2.03
N TYR A 21 12.55 16.23 -1.69
CA TYR A 21 12.34 15.09 -0.81
C TYR A 21 12.20 13.84 -1.67
N ASP A 22 13.17 12.94 -1.59
CA ASP A 22 13.07 11.62 -2.20
C ASP A 22 12.20 10.73 -1.30
N VAL A 23 10.91 10.74 -1.57
CA VAL A 23 9.93 9.88 -0.88
C VAL A 23 9.69 8.64 -1.73
N PHE A 24 10.19 7.49 -1.26
CA PHE A 24 9.90 6.19 -1.85
C PHE A 24 8.94 5.43 -0.94
N LEU A 25 7.81 4.98 -1.51
CA LEU A 25 6.87 4.10 -0.84
C LEU A 25 7.11 2.70 -1.35
N ASP A 26 7.59 1.84 -0.47
CA ASP A 26 7.74 0.41 -0.75
C ASP A 26 6.42 -0.29 -0.45
N PHE A 27 5.64 -0.53 -1.50
CA PHE A 27 4.38 -1.28 -1.40
C PHE A 27 4.61 -2.79 -1.39
N GLU A 28 5.80 -3.27 -1.80
CA GLU A 28 6.10 -4.70 -1.88
C GLU A 28 6.60 -5.24 -0.52
N ASN A 29 7.34 -4.43 0.25
CA ASN A 29 7.87 -4.81 1.57
C ASN A 29 7.19 -4.10 2.75
N ALA A 30 5.94 -3.65 2.58
CA ALA A 30 5.19 -3.04 3.68
C ALA A 30 5.00 -4.06 4.82
N ALA A 31 5.61 -3.79 5.97
CA ALA A 31 5.44 -4.59 7.18
C ALA A 31 4.38 -3.97 8.08
N PRO A 32 3.43 -4.74 8.63
CA PRO A 32 2.44 -4.20 9.56
C PRO A 32 3.13 -3.72 10.83
N THR A 33 2.62 -2.61 11.38
CA THR A 33 2.94 -2.26 12.77
C THR A 33 2.32 -3.26 13.74
N ASP A 34 2.77 -3.30 14.99
CA ASP A 34 2.23 -4.25 15.97
C ASP A 34 0.73 -4.07 16.23
N LEU A 35 0.21 -2.85 16.07
CA LEU A 35 -1.22 -2.57 16.18
C LEU A 35 -2.01 -3.09 14.97
N GLU A 36 -1.39 -3.10 13.79
CA GLU A 36 -2.02 -3.51 12.53
C GLU A 36 -1.89 -5.02 12.28
N ARG A 37 -1.00 -5.70 13.00
CA ARG A 37 -0.60 -7.09 12.76
C ARG A 37 -1.77 -8.07 12.69
N GLU A 38 -2.70 -8.00 13.66
CA GLU A 38 -3.86 -8.89 13.71
C GLU A 38 -4.73 -8.75 12.45
N VAL A 39 -5.08 -7.52 12.09
CA VAL A 39 -5.88 -7.23 10.89
C VAL A 39 -5.11 -7.58 9.62
N TYR A 40 -3.82 -7.31 9.58
CA TYR A 40 -2.95 -7.64 8.47
C TYR A 40 -2.94 -9.15 8.21
N GLU A 41 -2.74 -9.96 9.25
CA GLU A 41 -2.69 -11.42 9.13
C GLU A 41 -4.03 -12.01 8.67
N GLU A 42 -5.15 -11.48 9.17
CA GLU A 42 -6.49 -11.90 8.73
C GLU A 42 -6.71 -11.58 7.24
N VAL A 43 -6.40 -10.35 6.82
CA VAL A 43 -6.60 -9.93 5.43
C VAL A 43 -5.62 -10.63 4.48
N ASP A 44 -4.35 -10.78 4.86
CA ASP A 44 -3.35 -11.52 4.06
C ASP A 44 -3.79 -12.97 3.83
N HIS A 45 -4.35 -13.62 4.86
CA HIS A 45 -4.91 -14.97 4.71
C HIS A 45 -6.01 -15.01 3.65
N VAL A 46 -6.99 -14.10 3.71
CA VAL A 46 -8.10 -14.02 2.75
C VAL A 46 -7.59 -13.73 1.33
N LEU A 47 -6.66 -12.78 1.17
CA LEU A 47 -6.11 -12.40 -0.12
C LEU A 47 -5.38 -13.57 -0.79
N ARG A 48 -4.60 -14.34 -0.04
CA ARG A 48 -3.94 -15.55 -0.58
C ARG A 48 -4.93 -16.62 -1.01
N GLN A 49 -6.04 -16.79 -0.28
CA GLN A 49 -7.09 -17.73 -0.70
C GLN A 49 -7.85 -17.23 -1.94
N SER A 50 -7.93 -15.91 -2.15
CA SER A 50 -8.66 -15.34 -3.30
C SER A 50 -8.07 -15.76 -4.65
N GLU A 51 -6.74 -15.93 -4.74
CA GLU A 51 -6.09 -16.42 -5.97
C GLU A 51 -6.59 -17.82 -6.35
N ILE A 52 -6.69 -18.72 -5.36
CA ILE A 52 -7.19 -20.09 -5.56
C ILE A 52 -8.63 -20.06 -6.08
N VAL A 53 -9.48 -19.23 -5.47
CA VAL A 53 -10.88 -19.08 -5.91
C VAL A 53 -10.96 -18.55 -7.35
N LEU A 54 -10.09 -17.60 -7.70
CA LEU A 54 -10.01 -17.04 -9.06
C LEU A 54 -9.49 -18.05 -10.10
N ASP A 55 -8.64 -18.99 -9.70
CA ASP A 55 -8.17 -20.06 -10.58
C ASP A 55 -9.24 -21.14 -10.79
N GLU A 56 -9.94 -21.50 -9.71
CA GLU A 56 -11.02 -22.49 -9.76
C GLU A 56 -12.18 -22.02 -10.64
N ILE A 57 -12.59 -20.75 -10.53
CA ILE A 57 -13.71 -20.21 -11.32
C ILE A 57 -13.38 -20.18 -12.82
N GLN A 58 -12.11 -19.96 -13.19
CA GLN A 58 -11.70 -19.98 -14.61
C GLN A 58 -11.81 -21.38 -15.22
N CYS A 59 -11.68 -22.42 -14.41
CA CYS A 59 -11.81 -23.81 -14.85
C CYS A 59 -13.25 -24.34 -14.77
N TYR A 60 -14.19 -23.54 -14.27
CA TYR A 60 -15.59 -23.93 -14.16
C TYR A 60 -16.20 -24.03 -15.56
N LYS A 61 -16.49 -25.27 -16.00
CA LYS A 61 -17.22 -25.53 -17.24
C LYS A 61 -18.71 -25.66 -16.91
N GLU A 62 -19.54 -25.02 -17.74
CA GLU A 62 -21.02 -25.07 -17.67
C GLU A 62 -21.56 -26.51 -17.60
#